data_AF-A0A7V6L684-F1
#
_entry.id   AF-A0A7V6L684-F1
#
_cell.length_a   1.000
_cell.length_b   1.000
_cell.length_c   1.000
_cell.angle_alpha   90.00
_cell.angle_beta   90.00
_cell.angle_gamma   90.00
#
_symmetry.space_group_name_H-M   'P 1'
#
loop_
_entity.id
_entity.type
_entity.pdbx_description
1 polymer ?
#
loop_
_entity_poly.entity_id
_entity_poly.type
_entity_poly.pdbx_seq_one_letter_code
_entity_poly.pdbx_strand_id
1 'polypeptide(L)'
;MKKTNMIIAVALTVIITALLLASCDGLSKKEEGLIDATFSSDIVIKRVDGKQPANIPYKYTKALLSDNIAYIEGVQAVNISSRRYNMKDNDISMRGEKDLFVSSEEDKVAEVMGSIKYCKGITSLCTIVGDKGKSKVEFYAGYSEEHLLSVDKTYVIIPSSLGELINEEIPDSDKRIVLEKGAFGIAYCTIIGEYEVKDRSKNKGEPDTLYLSYAGFGNLINIGEEIDISFVDCLEIDADEQADLAKLTYCLTTYFADANTLSQYEGRINMFNEHYSYMYENSVNMKSLDLSPDTDCEKKIITVSRIDGKGDLDMSYLYADALVRDYDKYSQYITDINISTGLGGHDPYENAKLESIDKGGGFIQTNFILDNADGLNISFASSSTGFRDAVTNMITQNRKDALADVGKGKAWKKHVQYLLHQPITSISEIERMKSNSKVTFYTNYTNRDLVVQRKEDYIESTFKKDGDIKGYAIIPKTMHDAASNLPDLKTHILYLSEKNDAVESNQKVLVGFKVIGYYETDDRYDVVYITYAGSNDKYTKERFRNDYINSVTIETKKDTNITPLLEYLEQYFAPATDTSKYAGKKNALGRDYEYCYTVR
;
A
#
# COMPACT_ATOMS: atom_id res chain seq x y z
N MET A 1 -26.00 14.15 -52.12
CA MET A 1 -25.29 13.75 -50.88
C MET A 1 -25.77 14.46 -49.61
N LYS A 2 -26.32 15.68 -49.63
CA LYS A 2 -26.80 16.36 -48.38
C LYS A 2 -28.13 15.85 -47.79
N LYS A 3 -29.08 15.37 -48.62
CA LYS A 3 -30.39 14.88 -48.12
C LYS A 3 -30.31 13.52 -47.40
N THR A 4 -29.48 12.60 -47.88
CA THR A 4 -29.34 11.26 -47.29
C THR A 4 -28.67 11.30 -45.91
N ASN A 5 -27.62 12.12 -45.73
CA ASN A 5 -26.95 12.26 -44.43
C ASN A 5 -27.82 12.97 -43.38
N MET A 6 -28.72 13.87 -43.82
CA MET A 6 -29.65 14.55 -42.92
C MET A 6 -30.79 13.61 -42.47
N ILE A 7 -31.25 12.70 -43.35
CA ILE A 7 -32.23 11.67 -42.99
C ILE A 7 -31.62 10.66 -42.00
N ILE A 8 -30.35 10.27 -42.20
CA ILE A 8 -29.65 9.37 -41.28
C ILE A 8 -29.43 10.04 -39.92
N ALA A 9 -29.07 11.33 -39.88
CA ALA A 9 -28.89 12.07 -38.63
C ALA A 9 -30.20 12.25 -37.85
N VAL A 10 -31.31 12.54 -38.54
CA VAL A 10 -32.65 12.64 -37.93
C VAL A 10 -33.16 11.28 -37.46
N ALA A 11 -32.92 10.20 -38.22
CA ALA A 11 -33.26 8.85 -37.79
C ALA A 11 -32.46 8.42 -36.55
N LEU A 12 -31.16 8.73 -36.48
CA LEU A 12 -30.32 8.47 -35.31
C LEU A 12 -30.76 9.26 -34.09
N THR A 13 -31.11 10.54 -34.25
CA THR A 13 -31.64 11.33 -33.13
C THR A 13 -32.98 10.81 -32.67
N VAL A 14 -33.91 10.46 -33.57
CA VAL A 14 -35.20 9.88 -33.18
C VAL A 14 -35.02 8.52 -32.50
N ILE A 15 -34.06 7.68 -32.91
CA ILE A 15 -33.75 6.42 -32.24
C ILE A 15 -33.13 6.66 -30.86
N ILE A 16 -32.20 7.61 -30.72
CA ILE A 16 -31.59 7.98 -29.44
C ILE A 16 -32.64 8.60 -28.48
N THR A 17 -33.52 9.47 -28.98
CA THR A 17 -34.60 10.06 -28.19
C THR A 17 -35.69 9.03 -27.87
N ALA A 18 -35.96 8.05 -28.73
CA ALA A 18 -36.87 6.94 -28.43
C ALA A 18 -36.25 5.94 -27.44
N LEU A 19 -34.93 5.72 -27.47
CA LEU A 19 -34.21 4.93 -26.46
C LEU A 19 -34.15 5.66 -25.11
N LEU A 20 -33.96 6.98 -25.11
CA LEU A 20 -34.03 7.83 -23.91
C LEU A 20 -35.46 7.93 -23.37
N LEU A 21 -36.49 8.04 -24.23
CA LEU A 21 -37.89 8.05 -23.80
C LEU A 21 -38.37 6.66 -23.37
N ALA A 22 -37.91 5.57 -23.98
CA ALA A 22 -38.14 4.21 -23.48
C ALA A 22 -37.39 3.95 -22.16
N SER A 23 -36.28 4.67 -21.91
CA SER A 23 -35.60 4.74 -20.61
C SER A 23 -36.29 5.67 -19.59
N CYS A 24 -37.21 6.55 -20.02
CA CYS A 24 -37.89 7.52 -19.15
C CYS A 24 -39.39 7.24 -18.95
N ASP A 25 -40.04 6.43 -19.79
CA ASP A 25 -41.45 6.01 -19.63
C ASP A 25 -41.60 4.83 -18.64
N GLY A 26 -40.51 4.44 -17.96
CA GLY A 26 -40.50 3.55 -16.81
C GLY A 26 -41.07 4.17 -15.53
N LEU A 27 -42.08 5.06 -15.62
CA LEU A 27 -42.96 5.35 -14.48
C LEU A 27 -44.00 4.21 -14.36
N SER A 28 -43.52 2.96 -14.32
CA SER A 28 -44.29 1.84 -13.86
C SER A 28 -44.40 1.94 -12.35
N LYS A 29 -45.62 1.80 -11.83
CA LYS A 29 -45.91 1.57 -10.41
C LYS A 29 -44.78 0.74 -9.79
N LYS A 30 -44.12 1.23 -8.73
CA LYS A 30 -43.19 0.44 -7.92
C LYS A 30 -43.94 -0.81 -7.46
N GLU A 31 -43.73 -1.93 -8.13
CA GLU A 31 -44.07 -3.25 -7.61
C GLU A 31 -43.10 -3.54 -6.46
N GLU A 32 -43.65 -3.82 -5.29
CA GLU A 32 -42.86 -4.13 -4.09
C GLU A 32 -41.95 -5.35 -4.36
N GLY A 33 -40.64 -5.14 -4.19
CA GLY A 33 -39.61 -6.19 -4.26
C GLY A 33 -38.80 -6.27 -5.56
N LEU A 34 -39.16 -5.55 -6.62
CA LEU A 34 -38.34 -5.54 -7.84
C LEU A 34 -37.08 -4.68 -7.64
N ILE A 35 -35.90 -5.29 -7.75
CA ILE A 35 -34.63 -4.57 -7.66
C ILE A 35 -34.33 -3.94 -9.02
N ASP A 36 -34.51 -2.62 -9.13
CA ASP A 36 -34.09 -1.82 -10.29
C ASP A 36 -32.69 -1.24 -10.06
N ALA A 37 -31.75 -2.10 -9.69
CA ALA A 37 -30.40 -1.68 -9.31
C ALA A 37 -29.50 -1.53 -10.54
N THR A 38 -29.39 -0.29 -11.02
CA THR A 38 -28.17 0.18 -11.68
C THR A 38 -27.22 0.66 -10.59
N PHE A 39 -26.03 0.09 -10.50
CA PHE A 39 -24.98 0.59 -9.61
C PHE A 39 -24.53 1.97 -10.10
N SER A 40 -24.50 2.98 -9.23
CA SER A 40 -23.97 4.30 -9.58
C SER A 40 -22.45 4.23 -9.51
N SER A 41 -21.83 3.75 -10.59
CA SER A 41 -20.38 3.56 -10.64
C SER A 41 -19.65 4.90 -10.74
N ASP A 42 -19.34 5.51 -9.61
CA ASP A 42 -18.57 6.75 -9.53
C ASP A 42 -17.08 6.51 -9.78
N ILE A 43 -16.57 5.38 -9.31
CA ILE A 43 -15.18 4.95 -9.44
C ILE A 43 -15.15 3.52 -10.01
N VAL A 44 -14.35 3.30 -11.05
CA VAL A 44 -14.22 2.01 -11.73
C VAL A 44 -12.76 1.61 -11.83
N ILE A 45 -12.42 0.39 -11.43
CA ILE A 45 -11.07 -0.16 -11.56
C ILE A 45 -10.91 -0.88 -12.90
N LYS A 46 -9.86 -0.51 -13.64
CA LYS A 46 -9.55 -1.02 -14.98
C LYS A 46 -8.09 -1.40 -15.11
N ARG A 47 -7.77 -2.16 -16.16
CA ARG A 47 -6.37 -2.41 -16.53
C ARG A 47 -5.76 -1.17 -17.17
N VAL A 48 -4.51 -0.89 -16.82
CA VAL A 48 -3.72 0.20 -17.42
C VAL A 48 -3.53 0.00 -18.94
N ASP A 49 -3.42 -1.25 -19.40
CA ASP A 49 -3.26 -1.57 -20.83
C ASP A 49 -4.57 -1.54 -21.64
N GLY A 50 -5.70 -1.18 -21.01
CA GLY A 50 -7.01 -1.05 -21.64
C GLY A 50 -7.65 -2.37 -22.10
N LYS A 51 -7.05 -3.53 -21.84
CA LYS A 51 -7.63 -4.82 -22.22
C LYS A 51 -8.83 -5.17 -21.35
N GLN A 52 -9.74 -5.95 -21.92
CA GLN A 52 -10.93 -6.48 -21.25
C GLN A 52 -10.97 -8.01 -21.40
N PRO A 53 -11.50 -8.74 -20.38
CA PRO A 53 -11.95 -8.25 -19.08
C PRO A 53 -10.78 -7.81 -18.18
N ALA A 54 -11.09 -7.11 -17.08
CA ALA A 54 -10.08 -6.56 -16.18
C ALA A 54 -9.18 -7.65 -15.55
N ASN A 55 -9.72 -8.85 -15.30
CA ASN A 55 -8.97 -9.99 -14.75
C ASN A 55 -8.12 -9.61 -13.53
N ILE A 56 -8.73 -8.94 -12.54
CA ILE A 56 -7.98 -8.49 -11.36
C ILE A 56 -7.74 -9.72 -10.45
N PRO A 57 -6.51 -9.95 -9.94
CA PRO A 57 -6.25 -11.03 -8.99
C PRO A 57 -6.97 -10.81 -7.65
N TYR A 58 -7.42 -11.90 -7.02
CA TYR A 58 -8.17 -11.85 -5.74
C TYR A 58 -7.43 -11.09 -4.63
N LYS A 59 -6.08 -11.10 -4.62
CA LYS A 59 -5.30 -10.39 -3.60
C LYS A 59 -5.60 -8.88 -3.54
N TYR A 60 -5.90 -8.24 -4.67
CA TYR A 60 -6.19 -6.80 -4.72
C TYR A 60 -7.49 -6.47 -3.97
N THR A 61 -8.59 -7.14 -4.32
CA THR A 61 -9.89 -6.93 -3.68
C THR A 61 -9.93 -7.43 -2.24
N LYS A 62 -9.25 -8.54 -1.94
CA LYS A 62 -9.11 -9.04 -0.56
C LYS A 62 -8.43 -7.99 0.33
N ALA A 63 -7.38 -7.34 -0.16
CA ALA A 63 -6.70 -6.29 0.58
C ALA A 63 -7.59 -5.06 0.80
N LEU A 64 -8.32 -4.60 -0.22
CA LEU A 64 -9.29 -3.49 -0.06
C LEU A 64 -10.38 -3.80 0.97
N LEU A 65 -10.93 -5.01 0.96
CA LEU A 65 -11.93 -5.44 1.95
C LEU A 65 -11.32 -5.53 3.35
N SER A 66 -10.07 -5.98 3.46
CA SER A 66 -9.33 -6.02 4.75
C SER A 66 -9.03 -4.61 5.27
N ASP A 67 -8.83 -3.65 4.37
CA ASP A 67 -8.68 -2.22 4.68
C ASP A 67 -10.04 -1.52 4.89
N ASN A 68 -11.13 -2.29 4.98
CA ASN A 68 -12.48 -1.83 5.28
C ASN A 68 -12.99 -0.74 4.33
N ILE A 69 -12.72 -0.88 3.03
CA ILE A 69 -13.09 0.11 2.01
C ILE A 69 -14.57 0.54 2.08
N ALA A 70 -15.49 -0.39 2.38
CA ALA A 70 -16.93 -0.11 2.48
C ALA A 70 -17.31 0.82 3.66
N TYR A 71 -16.40 1.03 4.62
CA TYR A 71 -16.61 1.89 5.79
C TYR A 71 -15.76 3.16 5.75
N ILE A 72 -15.06 3.42 4.64
CA ILE A 72 -14.39 4.69 4.44
C ILE A 72 -15.45 5.78 4.26
N GLU A 73 -15.29 6.88 4.98
CA GLU A 73 -16.17 8.05 4.90
C GLU A 73 -16.32 8.51 3.44
N GLY A 74 -17.57 8.70 3.01
CA GLY A 74 -17.91 9.06 1.63
C GLY A 74 -18.13 7.87 0.70
N VAL A 75 -17.81 6.63 1.08
CA VAL A 75 -18.18 5.44 0.29
C VAL A 75 -19.65 5.08 0.58
N GLN A 76 -20.48 5.01 -0.45
CA GLN A 76 -21.89 4.64 -0.34
C GLN A 76 -22.10 3.15 -0.56
N ALA A 77 -21.41 2.57 -1.55
CA ALA A 77 -21.49 1.15 -1.84
C ALA A 77 -20.23 0.65 -2.57
N VAL A 78 -19.98 -0.65 -2.50
CA VAL A 78 -18.86 -1.33 -3.16
C VAL A 78 -19.39 -2.53 -3.92
N ASN A 79 -19.21 -2.54 -5.24
CA ASN A 79 -19.61 -3.63 -6.12
C ASN A 79 -18.38 -4.38 -6.62
N ILE A 80 -18.10 -5.53 -6.02
CA ILE A 80 -17.08 -6.47 -6.43
C ILE A 80 -17.78 -7.74 -6.87
N SER A 81 -17.43 -8.21 -8.06
CA SER A 81 -17.89 -9.50 -8.54
C SER A 81 -16.74 -10.35 -9.05
N SER A 82 -16.77 -11.64 -8.72
CA SER A 82 -15.87 -12.61 -9.34
C SER A 82 -16.31 -12.87 -10.78
N ARG A 83 -15.42 -13.46 -11.58
CA ARG A 83 -15.86 -14.15 -12.80
C ARG A 83 -16.85 -15.25 -12.46
N ARG A 84 -17.60 -15.70 -13.47
CA ARG A 84 -18.52 -16.84 -13.33
C ARG A 84 -17.72 -18.15 -13.38
N TYR A 85 -17.80 -18.96 -12.32
CA TYR A 85 -17.13 -20.26 -12.24
C TYR A 85 -18.10 -21.38 -12.59
N ASN A 86 -17.75 -22.22 -13.57
CA ASN A 86 -18.47 -23.47 -13.81
C ASN A 86 -18.11 -24.44 -12.68
N MET A 87 -19.12 -24.91 -11.94
CA MET A 87 -18.89 -25.76 -10.78
C MET A 87 -18.15 -27.04 -11.14
N LYS A 88 -18.56 -27.73 -12.21
CA LYS A 88 -17.94 -28.98 -12.64
C LYS A 88 -16.50 -28.78 -13.10
N ASP A 89 -16.25 -27.75 -13.91
CA ASP A 89 -14.91 -27.51 -14.48
C ASP A 89 -13.90 -27.08 -13.41
N ASN A 90 -14.39 -26.60 -12.25
CA ASN A 90 -13.56 -26.15 -11.13
C ASN A 90 -13.61 -27.10 -9.93
N ASP A 91 -14.09 -28.34 -10.14
CA ASP A 91 -14.19 -29.39 -9.12
C ASP A 91 -14.96 -28.94 -7.86
N ILE A 92 -16.02 -28.16 -8.08
CA ILE A 92 -16.92 -27.68 -7.05
C ILE A 92 -18.18 -28.54 -7.06
N SER A 93 -18.53 -29.07 -5.89
CA SER A 93 -19.79 -29.76 -5.65
C SER A 93 -20.58 -29.06 -4.55
N MET A 94 -21.89 -29.33 -4.52
CA MET A 94 -22.81 -28.77 -3.53
C MET A 94 -23.64 -29.89 -2.92
N ARG A 95 -23.93 -29.76 -1.63
CA ARG A 95 -24.95 -30.55 -0.92
C ARG A 95 -25.64 -29.70 0.13
N GLY A 96 -26.84 -30.12 0.56
CA GLY A 96 -27.47 -29.55 1.75
C GLY A 96 -26.79 -30.01 3.03
N GLU A 97 -26.87 -29.19 4.08
CA GLU A 97 -26.68 -29.70 5.43
C GLU A 97 -27.81 -30.68 5.79
N LYS A 98 -27.61 -31.50 6.83
CA LYS A 98 -28.54 -32.56 7.21
C LYS A 98 -29.95 -31.99 7.42
N ASP A 99 -30.95 -32.69 6.90
CA ASP A 99 -32.38 -32.36 7.00
C ASP A 99 -32.81 -31.07 6.27
N LEU A 100 -31.90 -30.39 5.54
CA LEU A 100 -32.19 -29.14 4.82
C LEU A 100 -33.36 -29.26 3.83
N PHE A 101 -33.39 -30.35 3.08
CA PHE A 101 -34.42 -30.60 2.07
C PHE A 101 -35.44 -31.62 2.55
N VAL A 102 -36.66 -31.50 2.04
CA VAL A 102 -37.75 -32.44 2.35
C VAL A 102 -37.39 -33.83 1.79
N SER A 103 -37.36 -34.86 2.65
CA SER A 103 -36.91 -36.21 2.28
C SER A 103 -37.73 -36.88 1.18
N SER A 104 -38.98 -36.46 0.96
CA SER A 104 -39.82 -36.97 -0.13
C SER A 104 -39.47 -36.40 -1.51
N GLU A 105 -38.54 -35.44 -1.58
CA GLU A 105 -38.21 -34.67 -2.78
C GLU A 105 -36.76 -34.87 -3.25
N GLU A 106 -36.05 -35.90 -2.76
CA GLU A 106 -34.63 -36.14 -3.06
C GLU A 106 -34.30 -36.16 -4.57
N ASP A 107 -35.13 -36.81 -5.39
CA ASP A 107 -34.93 -36.86 -6.85
C ASP A 107 -35.06 -35.47 -7.49
N LYS A 108 -36.02 -34.66 -7.04
CA LYS A 108 -36.20 -33.29 -7.53
C LYS A 108 -35.09 -32.37 -7.06
N VAL A 109 -34.61 -32.53 -5.82
CA VAL A 109 -33.45 -31.81 -5.29
C VAL A 109 -32.23 -32.10 -6.15
N ALA A 110 -31.97 -33.37 -6.46
CA ALA A 110 -30.85 -33.75 -7.33
C ALA A 110 -30.98 -33.15 -8.74
N GLU A 111 -32.19 -33.11 -9.30
CA GLU A 111 -32.46 -32.47 -10.60
C GLU A 111 -32.19 -30.95 -10.56
N VAL A 112 -32.74 -30.23 -9.58
CA VAL A 112 -32.58 -28.77 -9.45
C VAL A 112 -31.13 -28.42 -9.17
N MET A 113 -30.47 -29.12 -8.24
CA MET A 113 -29.03 -28.95 -8.00
C MET A 113 -28.20 -29.23 -9.26
N GLY A 114 -28.56 -30.27 -10.02
CA GLY A 114 -27.94 -30.58 -11.30
C GLY A 114 -28.12 -29.49 -12.35
N SER A 115 -29.14 -28.63 -12.23
CA SER A 115 -29.38 -27.50 -13.13
C SER A 115 -28.60 -26.23 -12.78
N ILE A 116 -28.10 -26.13 -11.54
CA ILE A 116 -27.19 -25.07 -11.10
C ILE A 116 -25.81 -25.38 -11.65
N LYS A 117 -25.33 -24.57 -12.60
CA LYS A 117 -24.05 -24.81 -13.29
C LYS A 117 -22.93 -23.91 -12.81
N TYR A 118 -23.27 -22.79 -12.20
CA TYR A 118 -22.31 -21.73 -11.90
C TYR A 118 -22.35 -21.27 -10.46
N CYS A 119 -21.22 -20.75 -10.00
CA CYS A 119 -21.12 -19.96 -8.80
C CYS A 119 -20.38 -18.65 -9.09
N LYS A 120 -20.75 -17.59 -8.35
CA LYS A 120 -20.16 -16.26 -8.48
C LYS A 120 -20.12 -15.59 -7.10
N GLY A 121 -18.99 -15.02 -6.73
CA GLY A 121 -18.84 -14.20 -5.53
C GLY A 121 -19.26 -12.76 -5.81
N ILE A 122 -20.06 -12.16 -4.94
CA ILE A 122 -20.62 -10.82 -5.09
C ILE A 122 -20.61 -10.05 -3.76
N THR A 123 -20.51 -8.72 -3.83
CA THR A 123 -20.76 -7.82 -2.69
C THR A 123 -22.04 -7.00 -2.85
N SER A 124 -22.66 -7.02 -4.03
CA SER A 124 -23.91 -6.31 -4.31
C SER A 124 -24.86 -7.10 -5.23
N LEU A 125 -26.16 -6.89 -5.02
CA LEU A 125 -27.26 -7.44 -5.82
C LEU A 125 -27.27 -6.93 -7.26
N CYS A 126 -26.58 -5.81 -7.56
CA CYS A 126 -26.43 -5.30 -8.92
C CYS A 126 -25.87 -6.36 -9.87
N THR A 127 -25.02 -7.25 -9.37
CA THR A 127 -24.47 -8.36 -10.16
C THR A 127 -25.56 -9.37 -10.56
N ILE A 128 -26.49 -9.69 -9.66
CA ILE A 128 -27.62 -10.60 -9.95
C ILE A 128 -28.53 -9.97 -11.01
N VAL A 129 -28.81 -8.67 -10.88
CA VAL A 129 -29.60 -7.92 -11.87
C VAL A 129 -28.89 -7.87 -13.23
N GLY A 130 -27.57 -7.68 -13.24
CA GLY A 130 -26.76 -7.70 -14.46
C GLY A 130 -26.76 -9.06 -15.16
N ASP A 131 -26.65 -10.16 -14.40
CA ASP A 131 -26.66 -11.52 -14.94
C ASP A 131 -28.07 -11.97 -15.38
N LYS A 132 -29.11 -11.69 -14.58
CA LYS A 132 -30.48 -12.24 -14.77
C LYS A 132 -31.51 -11.24 -15.34
N GLY A 133 -31.08 -10.02 -15.64
CA GLY A 133 -31.97 -8.87 -15.87
C GLY A 133 -32.73 -8.50 -14.60
N LYS A 134 -33.72 -7.58 -14.72
CA LYS A 134 -34.60 -7.22 -13.58
C LYS A 134 -35.17 -8.48 -12.92
N SER A 135 -34.69 -8.82 -11.74
CA SER A 135 -35.03 -10.03 -10.99
C SER A 135 -35.38 -9.64 -9.56
N LYS A 136 -36.40 -10.28 -9.00
CA LYS A 136 -36.76 -10.12 -7.60
C LYS A 136 -35.80 -10.93 -6.74
N VAL A 137 -35.22 -10.31 -5.71
CA VAL A 137 -34.47 -11.01 -4.67
C VAL A 137 -35.19 -10.81 -3.35
N GLU A 138 -35.49 -11.91 -2.67
CA GLU A 138 -36.14 -11.91 -1.36
C GLU A 138 -35.13 -12.38 -0.30
N PHE A 139 -34.93 -11.59 0.74
CA PHE A 139 -34.10 -11.96 1.88
C PHE A 139 -34.91 -12.71 2.93
N TYR A 140 -34.28 -13.72 3.52
CA TYR A 140 -34.81 -14.42 4.69
C TYR A 140 -34.73 -13.53 5.95
N ALA A 141 -35.49 -13.88 6.97
CA ALA A 141 -35.65 -13.03 8.15
C ALA A 141 -34.30 -12.80 8.86
N GLY A 142 -33.97 -11.52 9.09
CA GLY A 142 -32.72 -11.12 9.77
C GLY A 142 -31.52 -10.94 8.83
N TYR A 143 -31.69 -11.11 7.51
CA TYR A 143 -30.65 -10.91 6.52
C TYR A 143 -30.88 -9.69 5.63
N SER A 144 -29.80 -9.23 5.00
CA SER A 144 -29.73 -8.05 4.14
C SER A 144 -28.56 -8.16 3.17
N GLU A 145 -28.49 -7.28 2.18
CA GLU A 145 -27.39 -7.18 1.22
C GLU A 145 -26.01 -7.00 1.91
N GLU A 146 -25.95 -6.31 3.05
CA GLU A 146 -24.71 -6.08 3.81
C GLU A 146 -23.96 -7.37 4.17
N HIS A 147 -24.69 -8.49 4.29
CA HIS A 147 -24.08 -9.79 4.57
C HIS A 147 -23.15 -10.26 3.44
N LEU A 148 -23.33 -9.78 2.21
CA LEU A 148 -22.46 -10.09 1.07
C LEU A 148 -21.04 -9.50 1.22
N LEU A 149 -20.86 -8.46 2.05
CA LEU A 149 -19.57 -7.84 2.38
C LEU A 149 -18.79 -8.59 3.48
N SER A 150 -19.39 -9.61 4.10
CA SER A 150 -18.77 -10.39 5.18
C SER A 150 -17.46 -11.04 4.74
N VAL A 151 -16.40 -10.85 5.54
CA VAL A 151 -15.09 -11.48 5.35
C VAL A 151 -14.90 -12.78 6.14
N ASP A 152 -15.69 -12.99 7.19
CA ASP A 152 -15.52 -14.10 8.14
C ASP A 152 -16.48 -15.27 7.90
N LYS A 153 -17.70 -14.96 7.43
CA LYS A 153 -18.75 -15.94 7.16
C LYS A 153 -19.09 -15.95 5.68
N THR A 154 -19.45 -17.13 5.17
CA THR A 154 -19.93 -17.31 3.81
C THR A 154 -21.46 -17.35 3.78
N TYR A 155 -22.04 -16.49 2.94
CA TYR A 155 -23.47 -16.43 2.69
C TYR A 155 -23.77 -16.75 1.23
N VAL A 156 -25.00 -17.17 0.93
CA VAL A 156 -25.44 -17.50 -0.42
C VAL A 156 -26.88 -17.05 -0.69
N ILE A 157 -27.11 -16.54 -1.89
CA ILE A 157 -28.42 -16.33 -2.48
C ILE A 157 -28.60 -17.42 -3.55
N ILE A 158 -29.69 -18.17 -3.42
CA ILE A 158 -29.99 -19.35 -4.25
C ILE A 158 -31.09 -19.03 -5.29
N PRO A 159 -31.24 -19.83 -6.36
CA PRO A 159 -32.43 -19.75 -7.19
C PRO A 159 -33.68 -20.16 -6.38
N SER A 160 -34.81 -19.49 -6.60
CA SER A 160 -36.09 -19.80 -5.93
C SER A 160 -36.54 -21.25 -6.18
N SER A 161 -36.17 -21.85 -7.32
CA SER A 161 -36.42 -23.26 -7.64
C SER A 161 -35.78 -24.24 -6.65
N LEU A 162 -34.68 -23.85 -6.00
CA LEU A 162 -34.07 -24.63 -4.93
C LEU A 162 -34.69 -24.29 -3.56
N GLY A 163 -35.09 -23.02 -3.36
CA GLY A 163 -35.76 -22.54 -2.15
C GLY A 163 -37.07 -23.27 -1.88
N GLU A 164 -37.87 -23.54 -2.91
CA GLU A 164 -39.13 -24.31 -2.85
C GLU A 164 -38.97 -25.74 -2.29
N LEU A 165 -37.74 -26.27 -2.26
CA LEU A 165 -37.45 -27.64 -1.78
C LEU A 165 -36.89 -27.66 -0.35
N ILE A 166 -36.63 -26.49 0.24
CA ILE A 166 -36.12 -26.38 1.62
C ILE A 166 -37.23 -26.72 2.61
N ASN A 167 -36.88 -27.49 3.65
CA ASN A 167 -37.78 -27.79 4.74
C ASN A 167 -38.15 -26.52 5.53
N GLU A 168 -39.44 -26.16 5.49
CA GLU A 168 -39.98 -24.96 6.17
C GLU A 168 -39.82 -25.00 7.70
N GLU A 169 -39.63 -26.18 8.30
CA GLU A 169 -39.42 -26.33 9.74
C GLU A 169 -38.03 -25.84 10.20
N ILE A 170 -37.10 -25.64 9.27
CA ILE A 170 -35.74 -25.18 9.57
C ILE A 170 -35.73 -23.65 9.72
N PRO A 171 -35.26 -23.11 10.87
CA PRO A 171 -35.09 -21.68 11.04
C PRO A 171 -34.16 -21.09 9.97
N ASP A 172 -34.45 -19.88 9.50
CA ASP A 172 -33.65 -19.20 8.48
C ASP A 172 -32.14 -19.14 8.83
N SER A 173 -31.80 -19.01 10.11
CA SER A 173 -30.41 -19.00 10.60
C SER A 173 -29.64 -20.31 10.41
N ASP A 174 -30.36 -21.41 10.23
CA ASP A 174 -29.84 -22.77 10.19
C ASP A 174 -29.88 -23.35 8.77
N LYS A 175 -30.51 -22.64 7.82
CA LYS A 175 -30.54 -23.02 6.40
C LYS A 175 -29.15 -22.87 5.79
N ARG A 176 -28.46 -24.00 5.54
CA ARG A 176 -27.08 -24.00 5.06
C ARG A 176 -26.84 -25.03 3.96
N ILE A 177 -26.18 -24.59 2.89
CA ILE A 177 -25.58 -25.49 1.92
C ILE A 177 -24.08 -25.61 2.18
N VAL A 178 -23.51 -26.75 1.83
CA VAL A 178 -22.08 -27.00 1.87
C VAL A 178 -21.57 -27.01 0.43
N LEU A 179 -20.56 -26.18 0.16
CA LEU A 179 -19.77 -26.24 -1.06
C LEU A 179 -18.44 -26.93 -0.77
N GLU A 180 -18.07 -27.87 -1.63
CA GLU A 180 -16.82 -28.61 -1.53
C GLU A 180 -16.01 -28.37 -2.81
N LYS A 181 -14.72 -28.03 -2.68
CA LYS A 181 -13.78 -27.84 -3.80
C LYS A 181 -12.61 -28.81 -3.65
N GLY A 182 -12.50 -29.74 -4.59
CA GLY A 182 -11.48 -30.79 -4.53
C GLY A 182 -11.47 -31.56 -3.21
N ALA A 183 -10.30 -32.04 -2.80
CA ALA A 183 -10.18 -32.91 -1.62
C ALA A 183 -10.20 -32.15 -0.27
N PHE A 184 -9.98 -30.82 -0.26
CA PHE A 184 -9.69 -30.07 0.97
C PHE A 184 -10.47 -28.76 1.13
N GLY A 185 -11.10 -28.24 0.09
CA GLY A 185 -11.89 -27.01 0.17
C GLY A 185 -13.30 -27.31 0.66
N ILE A 186 -13.72 -26.72 1.79
CA ILE A 186 -15.10 -26.83 2.29
C ILE A 186 -15.54 -25.44 2.75
N ALA A 187 -16.73 -25.01 2.32
CA ALA A 187 -17.39 -23.80 2.79
C ALA A 187 -18.83 -24.10 3.21
N TYR A 188 -19.15 -23.72 4.45
CA TYR A 188 -20.52 -23.73 4.96
C TYR A 188 -21.16 -22.39 4.63
N CYS A 189 -22.15 -22.41 3.75
CA CYS A 189 -22.78 -21.22 3.21
C CYS A 189 -24.19 -21.08 3.79
N THR A 190 -24.41 -20.04 4.60
CA THR A 190 -25.75 -19.74 5.13
C THR A 190 -26.60 -19.13 4.02
N ILE A 191 -27.80 -19.67 3.81
CA ILE A 191 -28.74 -19.20 2.78
C ILE A 191 -29.42 -17.95 3.34
N ILE A 192 -29.21 -16.81 2.67
CA ILE A 192 -29.71 -15.51 3.15
C ILE A 192 -30.90 -14.99 2.33
N GLY A 193 -31.18 -15.62 1.20
CA GLY A 193 -32.27 -15.23 0.33
C GLY A 193 -32.29 -16.00 -0.97
N GLU A 194 -33.23 -15.64 -1.82
CA GLU A 194 -33.47 -16.29 -3.10
C GLU A 194 -33.79 -15.29 -4.20
N TYR A 195 -33.39 -15.61 -5.43
CA TYR A 195 -33.76 -14.83 -6.62
C TYR A 195 -34.78 -15.57 -7.48
N GLU A 196 -35.66 -14.79 -8.10
CA GLU A 196 -36.70 -15.31 -8.99
C GLU A 196 -36.10 -15.99 -10.24
N VAL A 197 -36.46 -17.25 -10.46
CA VAL A 197 -36.13 -17.98 -11.68
C VAL A 197 -37.23 -17.74 -12.73
N LYS A 198 -36.94 -16.93 -13.75
CA LYS A 198 -37.88 -16.70 -14.87
C LYS A 198 -38.13 -17.98 -15.66
N ASP A 199 -39.37 -18.14 -16.13
CA ASP A 199 -39.85 -19.30 -16.90
C ASP A 199 -38.86 -19.74 -18.01
N ARG A 200 -38.26 -20.92 -17.79
CA ARG A 200 -37.26 -21.55 -18.68
C ARG A 200 -37.78 -21.82 -20.09
N SER A 201 -39.10 -21.78 -20.31
CA SER A 201 -39.72 -22.00 -21.62
C SER A 201 -39.70 -20.76 -22.53
N LYS A 202 -39.54 -19.54 -21.97
CA LYS A 202 -39.64 -18.27 -22.72
C LYS A 202 -38.29 -17.58 -22.96
N ASN A 203 -37.28 -17.88 -22.15
CA ASN A 203 -35.91 -17.40 -22.33
C ASN A 203 -35.00 -18.59 -22.67
N LYS A 204 -34.12 -18.44 -23.67
CA LYS A 204 -33.11 -19.45 -23.98
C LYS A 204 -32.15 -19.59 -22.78
N GLY A 205 -32.49 -20.53 -21.89
CA GLY A 205 -31.67 -21.24 -20.92
C GLY A 205 -30.34 -20.59 -20.54
N GLU A 206 -30.38 -19.58 -19.67
CA GLU A 206 -29.21 -19.26 -18.88
C GLU A 206 -29.25 -20.13 -17.61
N PRO A 207 -28.21 -20.94 -17.33
CA PRO A 207 -28.22 -21.82 -16.17
C PRO A 207 -28.33 -21.07 -14.85
N ASP A 208 -28.92 -21.76 -13.86
CA ASP A 208 -29.00 -21.22 -12.51
C ASP A 208 -27.58 -21.10 -11.91
N THR A 209 -27.40 -20.05 -11.12
CA THR A 209 -26.14 -19.65 -10.51
C THR A 209 -26.31 -19.47 -9.01
N LEU A 210 -25.33 -19.92 -8.23
CA LEU A 210 -25.21 -19.55 -6.82
C LEU A 210 -24.48 -18.22 -6.69
N TYR A 211 -25.07 -17.28 -5.97
CA TYR A 211 -24.45 -16.00 -5.67
C TYR A 211 -23.97 -15.99 -4.24
N LEU A 212 -22.67 -15.99 -4.03
CA LEU A 212 -22.05 -16.10 -2.72
C LEU A 212 -21.51 -14.77 -2.23
N SER A 213 -21.44 -14.55 -0.92
CA SER A 213 -20.66 -13.46 -0.34
C SER A 213 -19.22 -13.53 -0.86
N TYR A 214 -18.72 -12.42 -1.38
CA TYR A 214 -17.50 -12.37 -2.18
C TYR A 214 -16.27 -12.99 -1.50
N ALA A 215 -15.95 -12.56 -0.27
CA ALA A 215 -14.77 -13.03 0.44
C ALA A 215 -14.86 -14.53 0.81
N GLY A 216 -16.04 -14.98 1.23
CA GLY A 216 -16.29 -16.40 1.51
C GLY A 216 -16.06 -17.29 0.28
N PHE A 217 -16.51 -16.85 -0.90
CA PHE A 217 -16.27 -17.56 -2.16
C PHE A 217 -14.81 -17.49 -2.59
N GLY A 218 -14.18 -16.31 -2.51
CA GLY A 218 -12.77 -16.14 -2.82
C GLY A 218 -11.86 -17.02 -1.96
N ASN A 219 -12.19 -17.19 -0.68
CA ASN A 219 -11.48 -18.13 0.19
C ASN A 219 -11.66 -19.58 -0.27
N LEU A 220 -12.88 -20.03 -0.60
CA LEU A 220 -13.11 -21.40 -1.13
C LEU A 220 -12.27 -21.68 -2.38
N ILE A 221 -12.27 -20.76 -3.34
CA ILE A 221 -11.56 -20.95 -4.62
C ILE A 221 -10.05 -20.96 -4.44
N ASN A 222 -9.50 -20.18 -3.51
CA ASN A 222 -8.06 -20.03 -3.31
C ASN A 222 -7.50 -20.90 -2.15
N ILE A 223 -8.25 -21.90 -1.66
CA ILE A 223 -7.72 -22.88 -0.69
C ILE A 223 -6.74 -23.82 -1.42
N GLY A 224 -5.46 -23.78 -1.02
CA GLY A 224 -4.46 -24.80 -1.35
C GLY A 224 -3.87 -24.77 -2.76
N GLU A 225 -4.20 -23.79 -3.60
CA GLU A 225 -3.74 -23.67 -5.00
C GLU A 225 -2.98 -22.37 -5.29
N GLU A 226 -2.35 -22.27 -6.48
CA GLU A 226 -1.87 -21.00 -7.04
C GLU A 226 -3.04 -20.01 -7.15
N ILE A 227 -2.86 -18.79 -6.62
CA ILE A 227 -3.88 -17.73 -6.62
C ILE A 227 -4.39 -17.52 -8.04
N ASP A 228 -5.71 -17.57 -8.22
CA ASP A 228 -6.31 -17.30 -9.53
C ASP A 228 -6.08 -15.82 -9.89
N ILE A 229 -5.15 -15.60 -10.82
CA ILE A 229 -4.75 -14.28 -11.32
C ILE A 229 -5.87 -13.57 -12.10
N SER A 230 -7.01 -14.21 -12.30
CA SER A 230 -8.16 -13.71 -13.08
C SER A 230 -9.49 -13.91 -12.36
N PHE A 231 -9.49 -13.77 -11.03
CA PHE A 231 -10.67 -14.02 -10.20
C PHE A 231 -11.76 -12.94 -10.34
N VAL A 232 -11.38 -11.67 -10.49
CA VAL A 232 -12.30 -10.52 -10.40
C VAL A 232 -12.64 -9.98 -11.78
N ASP A 233 -13.95 -9.86 -12.02
CA ASP A 233 -14.52 -9.34 -13.27
C ASP A 233 -14.91 -7.87 -13.14
N CYS A 234 -15.45 -7.48 -11.98
CA CYS A 234 -15.89 -6.12 -11.69
C CYS A 234 -15.39 -5.63 -10.33
N LEU A 235 -14.96 -4.38 -10.26
CA LEU A 235 -14.70 -3.62 -9.04
C LEU A 235 -15.08 -2.15 -9.28
N GLU A 236 -16.20 -1.77 -8.69
CA GLU A 236 -16.80 -0.43 -8.76
C GLU A 236 -17.13 0.08 -7.36
N ILE A 237 -17.06 1.39 -7.18
CA ILE A 237 -17.35 2.06 -5.92
C ILE A 237 -18.27 3.24 -6.22
N ASP A 238 -19.34 3.33 -5.44
CA ASP A 238 -20.28 4.46 -5.39
C ASP A 238 -19.83 5.37 -4.25
N ALA A 239 -19.69 6.67 -4.52
CA ALA A 239 -19.10 7.64 -3.62
C ALA A 239 -19.91 8.93 -3.56
N ASP A 240 -20.08 9.48 -2.36
CA ASP A 240 -20.72 10.77 -2.15
C ASP A 240 -19.86 11.91 -2.73
N GLU A 241 -20.33 12.50 -3.83
CA GLU A 241 -19.74 13.67 -4.48
C GLU A 241 -19.48 14.86 -3.53
N GLN A 242 -20.22 14.97 -2.43
CA GLN A 242 -20.11 16.06 -1.46
C GLN A 242 -19.16 15.75 -0.30
N ALA A 243 -18.71 14.50 -0.15
CA ALA A 243 -17.85 14.07 0.95
C ALA A 243 -16.36 14.40 0.72
N ASP A 244 -15.57 14.43 1.79
CA ASP A 244 -14.12 14.48 1.70
C ASP A 244 -13.56 13.08 1.41
N LEU A 245 -13.22 12.84 0.14
CA LEU A 245 -12.74 11.54 -0.35
C LEU A 245 -11.23 11.34 -0.20
N ALA A 246 -10.52 12.18 0.55
CA ALA A 246 -9.06 12.08 0.69
C ALA A 246 -8.60 10.69 1.17
N LYS A 247 -9.27 10.12 2.18
CA LYS A 247 -8.94 8.76 2.70
C LYS A 247 -9.14 7.68 1.63
N LEU A 248 -10.20 7.80 0.83
CA LEU A 248 -10.46 6.88 -0.27
C LEU A 248 -9.37 6.99 -1.33
N THR A 249 -8.96 8.20 -1.70
CA THR A 249 -7.83 8.42 -2.61
C THR A 249 -6.56 7.75 -2.08
N TYR A 250 -6.20 7.94 -0.82
CA TYR A 250 -5.01 7.29 -0.22
C TYR A 250 -5.11 5.76 -0.26
N CYS A 251 -6.28 5.20 0.05
CA CYS A 251 -6.52 3.76 -0.02
C CYS A 251 -6.36 3.22 -1.45
N LEU A 252 -7.02 3.83 -2.44
CA LEU A 252 -6.95 3.37 -3.84
C LEU A 252 -5.54 3.50 -4.41
N THR A 253 -4.87 4.62 -4.16
CA THR A 253 -3.49 4.89 -4.66
C THR A 253 -2.43 3.99 -4.04
N THR A 254 -2.78 3.20 -3.02
CA THR A 254 -1.91 2.15 -2.47
C THR A 254 -1.84 0.91 -3.38
N TYR A 255 -2.90 0.66 -4.15
CA TYR A 255 -3.10 -0.55 -4.95
C TYR A 255 -3.20 -0.29 -6.45
N PHE A 256 -3.77 0.86 -6.84
CA PHE A 256 -4.14 1.23 -8.19
C PHE A 256 -3.56 2.59 -8.57
N ALA A 257 -3.18 2.77 -9.83
CA ALA A 257 -2.79 4.07 -10.33
C ALA A 257 -4.02 4.98 -10.51
N ASP A 258 -3.84 6.29 -10.38
CA ASP A 258 -4.87 7.26 -10.77
C ASP A 258 -4.82 7.45 -12.29
N ALA A 259 -5.94 7.21 -12.98
CA ALA A 259 -6.00 7.38 -14.43
C ALA A 259 -5.73 8.84 -14.87
N ASN A 260 -6.05 9.83 -14.04
CA ASN A 260 -5.85 11.25 -14.36
C ASN A 260 -4.38 11.68 -14.28
N THR A 261 -3.57 10.98 -13.48
CA THR A 261 -2.15 11.28 -13.24
C THR A 261 -1.25 10.06 -13.44
N LEU A 262 -1.62 9.18 -14.37
CA LEU A 262 -0.99 7.87 -14.58
C LEU A 262 0.54 7.94 -14.76
N SER A 263 1.07 8.99 -15.41
CA SER A 263 2.51 9.19 -15.59
C SER A 263 3.28 9.31 -14.27
N GLN A 264 2.66 9.78 -13.19
CA GLN A 264 3.30 9.90 -11.88
C GLN A 264 3.54 8.53 -11.20
N TYR A 265 2.95 7.46 -11.75
CA TYR A 265 3.11 6.07 -11.29
C TYR A 265 4.21 5.32 -12.07
N GLU A 266 4.81 5.94 -13.08
CA GLU A 266 5.89 5.33 -13.85
C GLU A 266 7.09 5.01 -12.95
N GLY A 267 7.58 3.77 -13.02
CA GLY A 267 8.69 3.30 -12.19
C GLY A 267 8.35 3.06 -10.71
N ARG A 268 7.14 3.37 -10.25
CA ARG A 268 6.69 3.04 -8.88
C ARG A 268 6.24 1.59 -8.77
N ILE A 269 6.21 1.11 -7.53
CA ILE A 269 5.79 -0.23 -7.14
C ILE A 269 4.61 -0.11 -6.16
N ASN A 270 3.58 -0.95 -6.27
CA ASN A 270 2.41 -0.94 -5.40
C ASN A 270 2.63 -1.77 -4.12
N MET A 271 1.61 -1.86 -3.26
CA MET A 271 1.69 -2.58 -1.97
C MET A 271 2.03 -4.08 -2.09
N PHE A 272 1.77 -4.70 -3.25
CA PHE A 272 2.09 -6.10 -3.53
C PHE A 272 3.47 -6.30 -4.15
N ASN A 273 4.32 -5.27 -4.09
CA ASN A 273 5.64 -5.30 -4.72
C ASN A 273 5.60 -5.46 -6.25
N GLU A 274 4.54 -4.95 -6.91
CA GLU A 274 4.34 -5.03 -8.37
C GLU A 274 4.25 -3.64 -9.01
N HIS A 275 4.57 -3.54 -10.30
CA HIS A 275 4.19 -2.33 -11.06
C HIS A 275 2.67 -2.20 -11.15
N TYR A 276 2.20 -0.96 -11.19
CA TYR A 276 0.77 -0.65 -11.33
C TYR A 276 0.22 -1.16 -12.66
N SER A 277 -0.46 -2.31 -12.60
CA SER A 277 -1.13 -2.93 -13.75
C SER A 277 -2.60 -2.53 -13.88
N TYR A 278 -3.12 -1.87 -12.83
CA TYR A 278 -4.51 -1.48 -12.67
C TYR A 278 -4.61 -0.02 -12.27
N MET A 279 -5.66 0.67 -12.72
CA MET A 279 -5.94 2.07 -12.44
C MET A 279 -7.39 2.26 -12.02
N TYR A 280 -7.66 3.33 -11.29
CA TYR A 280 -9.02 3.79 -11.02
C TYR A 280 -9.34 5.00 -11.91
N GLU A 281 -10.49 4.95 -12.57
CA GLU A 281 -11.13 6.11 -13.18
C GLU A 281 -12.24 6.56 -12.24
N ASN A 282 -12.39 7.87 -12.06
CA ASN A 282 -13.45 8.45 -11.23
C ASN A 282 -14.19 9.56 -11.97
N SER A 283 -15.48 9.70 -11.69
CA SER A 283 -16.35 10.76 -12.22
C SER A 283 -16.73 11.80 -11.16
N VAL A 284 -16.33 11.57 -9.92
CA VAL A 284 -16.53 12.44 -8.76
C VAL A 284 -15.36 13.42 -8.59
N ASN A 285 -15.50 14.43 -7.72
CA ASN A 285 -14.46 15.43 -7.48
C ASN A 285 -13.34 14.92 -6.55
N MET A 286 -12.74 13.76 -6.85
CA MET A 286 -11.58 13.24 -6.13
C MET A 286 -10.32 13.97 -6.57
N LYS A 287 -9.62 14.57 -5.61
CA LYS A 287 -8.31 15.18 -5.89
C LYS A 287 -7.25 14.10 -6.05
N SER A 288 -6.57 14.11 -7.20
CA SER A 288 -5.37 13.31 -7.43
C SER A 288 -4.29 13.68 -6.42
N LEU A 289 -3.56 12.66 -5.93
CA LEU A 289 -2.33 12.90 -5.19
C LEU A 289 -1.26 13.42 -6.13
N ASP A 290 -0.51 14.43 -5.69
CA ASP A 290 0.70 14.85 -6.39
C ASP A 290 1.86 13.96 -5.95
N LEU A 291 2.21 13.03 -6.83
CA LEU A 291 3.33 12.10 -6.68
C LEU A 291 4.52 12.48 -7.57
N SER A 292 4.44 13.61 -8.27
CA SER A 292 5.51 14.04 -9.16
C SER A 292 6.80 14.32 -8.38
N PRO A 293 7.97 13.94 -8.90
CA PRO A 293 9.22 14.46 -8.37
C PRO A 293 9.25 15.98 -8.63
N ASP A 294 9.65 16.77 -7.64
CA ASP A 294 9.80 18.22 -7.77
C ASP A 294 11.02 18.55 -8.66
N THR A 295 10.92 18.32 -9.98
CA THR A 295 12.02 18.50 -10.94
C THR A 295 11.84 19.74 -11.82
N ASP A 296 12.95 20.48 -11.97
CA ASP A 296 13.23 21.50 -12.99
C ASP A 296 12.40 22.78 -13.03
N CYS A 297 12.70 23.70 -12.11
CA CYS A 297 12.47 25.14 -12.29
C CYS A 297 13.58 25.93 -11.57
N GLU A 298 13.74 27.23 -11.85
CA GLU A 298 14.62 28.13 -11.07
C GLU A 298 14.15 28.16 -9.59
N LYS A 299 14.74 27.30 -8.75
CA LYS A 299 14.48 27.22 -7.31
C LYS A 299 15.44 28.13 -6.57
N LYS A 300 14.98 28.75 -5.47
CA LYS A 300 15.89 29.37 -4.51
C LYS A 300 16.43 28.30 -3.59
N ILE A 301 17.73 28.33 -3.35
CA ILE A 301 18.38 27.42 -2.42
C ILE A 301 18.75 28.20 -1.17
N ILE A 302 18.22 27.78 -0.04
CA ILE A 302 18.58 28.31 1.27
C ILE A 302 19.62 27.37 1.88
N THR A 303 20.79 27.91 2.21
CA THR A 303 21.88 27.15 2.85
C THR A 303 22.18 27.72 4.22
N VAL A 304 22.28 26.87 5.23
CA VAL A 304 22.70 27.26 6.58
C VAL A 304 24.21 27.11 6.72
N SER A 305 24.87 28.11 7.29
CA SER A 305 26.30 28.11 7.57
C SER A 305 26.60 28.77 8.92
N ARG A 306 27.86 28.70 9.36
CA ARG A 306 28.29 29.35 10.62
C ARG A 306 28.59 30.82 10.40
N ILE A 307 28.21 31.65 11.38
CA ILE A 307 28.51 33.09 11.39
C ILE A 307 30.02 33.33 11.54
N ASP A 308 30.73 32.45 12.25
CA ASP A 308 32.19 32.54 12.46
C ASP A 308 33.02 32.16 11.22
N GLY A 309 32.37 31.74 10.13
CA GLY A 309 33.02 31.40 8.87
C GLY A 309 33.77 30.06 8.87
N LYS A 310 33.64 29.23 9.92
CA LYS A 310 34.18 27.86 9.90
C LYS A 310 33.42 27.01 8.88
N GLY A 311 34.14 26.10 8.22
CA GLY A 311 33.62 25.27 7.14
C GLY A 311 32.64 24.18 7.60
N ASP A 312 32.95 23.50 8.70
CA ASP A 312 32.09 22.45 9.25
C ASP A 312 30.94 23.07 10.03
N LEU A 313 29.70 22.62 9.77
CA LEU A 313 28.52 23.19 10.41
C LEU A 313 28.49 22.88 11.91
N ASP A 314 28.84 21.64 12.30
CA ASP A 314 28.86 21.17 13.69
C ASP A 314 27.61 21.59 14.49
N MET A 315 26.44 21.52 13.86
CA MET A 315 25.21 22.06 14.44
C MET A 315 24.54 21.05 15.36
N SER A 316 24.12 21.50 16.54
CA SER A 316 23.39 20.65 17.49
C SER A 316 22.12 20.09 16.85
N TYR A 317 21.82 18.81 17.12
CA TYR A 317 20.60 18.14 16.67
C TYR A 317 19.31 18.90 17.03
N LEU A 318 19.31 19.73 18.07
CA LEU A 318 18.16 20.53 18.49
C LEU A 318 17.64 21.48 17.40
N TYR A 319 18.51 21.94 16.50
CA TYR A 319 18.09 22.74 15.35
C TYR A 319 17.36 21.89 14.31
N ALA A 320 17.85 20.69 14.03
CA ALA A 320 17.19 19.74 13.13
C ALA A 320 15.84 19.27 13.70
N ASP A 321 15.78 18.94 14.99
CA ASP A 321 14.53 18.63 15.68
C ASP A 321 13.49 19.76 15.56
N ALA A 322 13.93 21.02 15.67
CA ALA A 322 13.05 22.16 15.52
C ALA A 322 12.52 22.29 14.09
N LEU A 323 13.37 22.16 13.08
CA LEU A 323 12.98 22.19 11.67
C LEU A 323 11.99 21.06 11.35
N VAL A 324 12.27 19.83 11.75
CA VAL A 324 11.42 18.67 11.47
C VAL A 324 10.08 18.77 12.20
N ARG A 325 10.08 19.13 13.49
CA ARG A 325 8.84 19.26 14.30
C ARG A 325 7.87 20.28 13.72
N ASP A 326 8.39 21.39 13.20
CA ASP A 326 7.58 22.50 12.68
C ASP A 326 7.36 22.43 11.16
N TYR A 327 7.73 21.32 10.52
CA TYR A 327 7.70 21.15 9.07
C TYR A 327 6.34 21.49 8.44
N ASP A 328 5.23 21.10 9.06
CA ASP A 328 3.89 21.41 8.55
C ASP A 328 3.60 22.91 8.47
N LYS A 329 4.28 23.76 9.24
CA LYS A 329 4.12 25.22 9.21
C LYS A 329 4.69 25.86 7.93
N TYR A 330 5.72 25.25 7.34
CA TYR A 330 6.45 25.83 6.22
C TYR A 330 6.58 24.92 4.98
N SER A 331 6.15 23.66 5.06
CA SER A 331 6.21 22.68 3.96
C SER A 331 5.54 23.16 2.67
N GLN A 332 4.52 24.01 2.78
CA GLN A 332 3.86 24.60 1.61
C GLN A 332 4.78 25.50 0.77
N TYR A 333 5.89 26.00 1.32
CA TYR A 333 6.82 26.92 0.66
C TYR A 333 8.06 26.23 0.06
N ILE A 334 8.24 24.94 0.32
CA ILE A 334 9.45 24.20 -0.03
C ILE A 334 9.14 22.95 -0.85
N THR A 335 10.11 22.53 -1.66
CA THR A 335 10.12 21.25 -2.38
C THR A 335 11.00 20.22 -1.68
N ASP A 336 12.04 20.68 -0.98
CA ASP A 336 12.96 19.80 -0.27
C ASP A 336 13.56 20.45 0.98
N ILE A 337 13.90 19.62 1.96
CA ILE A 337 14.74 19.96 3.10
C ILE A 337 15.72 18.80 3.33
N ASN A 338 17.00 19.06 3.07
CA ASN A 338 18.08 18.09 3.31
C ASN A 338 18.84 18.49 4.58
N ILE A 339 18.68 17.69 5.64
CA ILE A 339 19.42 17.74 6.89
C ILE A 339 20.34 16.52 6.91
N SER A 340 21.65 16.74 6.76
CA SER A 340 22.64 15.67 6.83
C SER A 340 23.23 15.59 8.23
N THR A 341 23.09 14.43 8.88
CA THR A 341 23.79 14.13 10.16
C THR A 341 25.21 13.62 9.94
N GLY A 342 25.70 13.71 8.70
CA GLY A 342 26.80 12.94 8.12
C GLY A 342 27.57 12.00 9.04
N LEU A 343 27.29 10.71 8.88
CA LEU A 343 28.40 9.78 8.71
C LEU A 343 28.96 10.16 7.35
N GLY A 344 30.02 11.00 7.34
CA GLY A 344 30.74 11.28 6.09
C GLY A 344 30.96 9.95 5.40
N GLY A 345 30.77 9.88 4.09
CA GLY A 345 30.99 8.69 3.27
C GLY A 345 32.44 8.20 3.27
N HIS A 346 33.14 8.27 4.41
CA HIS A 346 34.17 7.34 4.78
C HIS A 346 33.67 5.94 4.48
N ASP A 347 34.37 5.31 3.58
CA ASP A 347 34.36 3.88 3.48
C ASP A 347 34.63 3.35 4.91
N PRO A 348 33.68 2.67 5.58
CA PRO A 348 33.97 2.11 6.90
C PRO A 348 35.08 1.05 6.82
N TYR A 349 35.46 0.63 5.61
CA TYR A 349 36.65 -0.17 5.32
C TYR A 349 37.96 0.63 5.21
N GLU A 350 37.96 1.97 5.13
CA GLU A 350 39.18 2.78 5.26
C GLU A 350 39.86 2.55 6.62
N ASN A 351 39.06 2.27 7.66
CA ASN A 351 39.52 1.99 9.02
C ASN A 351 39.32 0.52 9.45
N ALA A 352 38.79 -0.35 8.60
CA ALA A 352 38.60 -1.76 8.96
C ALA A 352 39.95 -2.45 9.07
N LYS A 353 40.35 -2.79 10.30
CA LYS A 353 41.51 -3.64 10.55
C LYS A 353 41.18 -5.08 10.18
N LEU A 354 41.98 -5.64 9.28
CA LEU A 354 42.08 -7.09 9.09
C LEU A 354 42.73 -7.69 10.33
N GLU A 355 41.93 -8.24 11.24
CA GLU A 355 42.45 -9.13 12.28
C GLU A 355 42.37 -10.58 11.78
N SER A 356 43.52 -11.15 11.45
CA SER A 356 43.65 -12.60 11.28
C SER A 356 43.65 -13.24 12.66
N ILE A 357 42.57 -13.95 13.01
CA ILE A 357 42.61 -14.83 14.18
C ILE A 357 43.14 -16.19 13.71
N ASP A 358 44.43 -16.43 13.97
CA ASP A 358 45.03 -17.74 13.78
C ASP A 358 44.58 -18.66 14.93
N LYS A 359 43.42 -19.30 14.75
CA LYS A 359 43.01 -20.43 15.61
C LYS A 359 43.68 -21.67 15.03
N GLY A 360 44.93 -21.89 15.44
CA GLY A 360 45.80 -22.99 15.02
C GLY A 360 45.02 -24.24 14.58
N GLY A 361 44.92 -24.39 13.25
CA GLY A 361 44.03 -25.36 12.63
C GLY A 361 43.56 -24.95 11.22
N GLY A 362 44.47 -24.46 10.37
CA GLY A 362 44.26 -24.38 8.90
C GLY A 362 43.13 -23.50 8.35
N PHE A 363 42.34 -22.82 9.18
CA PHE A 363 41.31 -21.88 8.77
C PHE A 363 41.62 -20.49 9.33
N ILE A 364 42.05 -19.57 8.47
CA ILE A 364 42.14 -18.15 8.80
C ILE A 364 40.69 -17.62 8.86
N GLN A 365 40.19 -17.38 10.06
CA GLN A 365 38.94 -16.66 10.27
C GLN A 365 39.28 -15.16 10.30
N THR A 366 39.13 -14.47 9.18
CA THR A 366 39.21 -13.01 9.12
C THR A 366 37.93 -12.42 9.71
N ASN A 367 38.00 -11.98 10.97
CA ASN A 367 36.94 -11.19 11.55
C ASN A 367 37.15 -9.72 11.14
N PHE A 368 36.19 -9.16 10.43
CA PHE A 368 36.11 -7.72 10.23
C PHE A 368 35.22 -7.16 11.33
N ILE A 369 35.81 -6.38 12.23
CA ILE A 369 35.05 -5.53 13.14
C ILE A 369 34.76 -4.24 12.37
N LEU A 370 33.58 -4.15 11.78
CA LEU A 370 33.04 -2.85 11.40
C LEU A 370 32.21 -2.39 12.58
N ASP A 371 32.83 -1.62 13.45
CA ASP A 371 32.06 -0.81 14.38
C ASP A 371 31.37 0.26 13.53
N ASN A 372 30.04 0.22 13.47
CA ASN A 372 29.29 1.44 13.20
C ASN A 372 29.77 2.44 14.25
N ALA A 373 30.35 3.56 13.81
CA ALA A 373 31.05 4.50 14.69
C ALA A 373 30.19 5.03 15.84
N ASP A 374 28.86 4.88 15.76
CA ASP A 374 27.88 5.29 16.75
C ASP A 374 27.36 4.16 17.68
N GLY A 375 27.74 2.89 17.46
CA GLY A 375 27.31 1.76 18.29
C GLY A 375 25.84 1.34 18.12
N LEU A 376 25.16 1.81 17.08
CA LEU A 376 23.79 1.41 16.71
C LEU A 376 23.79 0.41 15.54
N ASN A 377 22.91 -0.58 15.60
CA ASN A 377 22.75 -1.62 14.59
C ASN A 377 21.33 -1.64 14.04
N ILE A 378 21.19 -1.95 12.76
CA ILE A 378 19.92 -2.36 12.18
C ILE A 378 19.69 -3.85 12.48
N SER A 379 18.48 -4.15 12.93
CA SER A 379 17.91 -5.47 13.09
C SER A 379 16.56 -5.54 12.38
N PHE A 380 15.95 -6.72 12.33
CA PHE A 380 14.67 -6.95 11.64
C PHE A 380 13.59 -7.31 12.66
N ALA A 381 12.35 -6.90 12.40
CA ALA A 381 11.22 -7.27 13.25
C ALA A 381 10.97 -8.78 13.27
N SER A 382 10.54 -9.31 14.42
CA SER A 382 10.18 -10.72 14.52
C SER A 382 8.92 -11.07 13.71
N SER A 383 7.99 -10.13 13.51
CA SER A 383 6.81 -10.30 12.66
C SER A 383 7.15 -10.35 11.17
N SER A 384 8.33 -9.86 10.78
CA SER A 384 8.81 -9.83 9.40
C SER A 384 9.67 -11.06 9.07
N THR A 385 9.32 -12.25 9.58
CA THR A 385 10.17 -13.46 9.45
C THR A 385 10.60 -13.71 8.00
N GLY A 386 9.69 -13.61 7.03
CA GLY A 386 10.01 -13.75 5.61
C GLY A 386 11.05 -12.74 5.12
N PHE A 387 10.85 -11.45 5.43
CA PHE A 387 11.77 -10.37 5.07
C PHE A 387 13.14 -10.52 5.74
N ARG A 388 13.14 -10.77 7.05
CA ARG A 388 14.35 -11.05 7.82
C ARG A 388 15.14 -12.21 7.24
N ASP A 389 14.47 -13.33 6.97
CA ASP A 389 15.12 -14.56 6.52
C ASP A 389 15.66 -14.37 5.10
N ALA A 390 14.91 -13.71 4.22
CA ALA A 390 15.36 -13.35 2.86
C ALA A 390 16.63 -12.47 2.89
N VAL A 391 16.61 -11.39 3.66
CA VAL A 391 17.76 -10.48 3.78
C VAL A 391 18.94 -11.15 4.48
N THR A 392 18.70 -11.97 5.51
CA THR A 392 19.75 -12.72 6.21
C THR A 392 20.43 -13.74 5.31
N ASN A 393 19.66 -14.44 4.47
CA ASN A 393 20.18 -15.38 3.48
C ASN A 393 21.01 -14.66 2.43
N MET A 394 20.53 -13.52 1.94
CA MET A 394 21.28 -12.66 1.01
C MET A 394 22.62 -12.22 1.62
N ILE A 395 22.62 -11.67 2.84
CA ILE A 395 23.87 -11.25 3.54
C ILE A 395 24.82 -12.44 3.71
N THR A 396 24.29 -13.60 4.11
CA THR A 396 25.08 -14.83 4.30
C THR A 396 25.71 -15.29 2.99
N GLN A 397 24.95 -15.24 1.90
CA GLN A 397 25.43 -15.62 0.57
C GLN A 397 26.51 -14.65 0.06
N ASN A 398 26.25 -13.35 0.16
CA ASN A 398 27.21 -12.30 -0.18
C ASN A 398 28.55 -12.49 0.56
N ARG A 399 28.51 -12.80 1.86
CA ARG A 399 29.73 -13.10 2.65
C ARG A 399 30.48 -14.33 2.13
N LYS A 400 29.76 -15.41 1.77
CA LYS A 400 30.38 -16.64 1.24
C LYS A 400 31.07 -16.38 -0.10
N ASP A 401 30.40 -15.67 -1.00
CA ASP A 401 30.93 -15.36 -2.33
C ASP A 401 32.17 -14.48 -2.24
N ALA A 402 32.13 -13.50 -1.34
CA ALA A 402 33.23 -12.60 -1.10
C ALA A 402 34.47 -13.30 -0.50
N LEU A 403 34.28 -14.23 0.44
CA LEU A 403 35.37 -15.10 0.95
C LEU A 403 35.96 -16.00 -0.14
N ALA A 404 35.12 -16.53 -1.04
CA ALA A 404 35.57 -17.39 -2.13
C ALA A 404 36.42 -16.63 -3.15
N ASP A 405 36.16 -15.34 -3.38
CA ASP A 405 36.95 -14.50 -4.27
C ASP A 405 38.32 -14.13 -3.69
N VAL A 406 38.38 -13.84 -2.38
CA VAL A 406 39.64 -13.65 -1.65
C VAL A 406 40.52 -14.90 -1.77
N GLY A 407 39.94 -16.09 -1.57
CA GLY A 407 40.65 -17.37 -1.72
C GLY A 407 41.20 -17.62 -3.13
N LYS A 408 40.73 -16.89 -4.15
CA LYS A 408 41.18 -16.98 -5.54
C LYS A 408 42.15 -15.85 -5.95
N GLY A 409 42.64 -15.05 -4.99
CA GLY A 409 43.53 -13.92 -5.26
C GLY A 409 42.89 -12.80 -6.09
N LYS A 410 41.56 -12.75 -6.15
CA LYS A 410 40.82 -11.68 -6.81
C LYS A 410 40.57 -10.57 -5.80
N ALA A 411 40.70 -9.32 -6.24
CA ALA A 411 40.16 -8.19 -5.51
C ALA A 411 38.65 -8.43 -5.31
N TRP A 412 38.11 -8.03 -4.15
CA TRP A 412 36.70 -8.13 -3.80
C TRP A 412 35.81 -7.74 -4.99
N LYS A 413 35.17 -8.72 -5.63
CA LYS A 413 34.08 -8.43 -6.55
C LYS A 413 32.80 -8.38 -5.74
N LYS A 414 32.27 -7.17 -5.60
CA LYS A 414 30.93 -6.79 -5.11
C LYS A 414 30.50 -7.30 -3.71
N HIS A 415 30.25 -6.32 -2.84
CA HIS A 415 29.23 -6.31 -1.77
C HIS A 415 29.45 -7.23 -0.57
N VAL A 416 30.44 -6.92 0.29
CA VAL A 416 30.28 -7.31 1.70
C VAL A 416 29.31 -6.30 2.33
N GLN A 417 28.05 -6.70 2.45
CA GLN A 417 27.04 -5.91 3.13
C GLN A 417 27.19 -6.06 4.64
N TYR A 418 27.60 -4.96 5.26
CA TYR A 418 27.22 -4.67 6.63
C TYR A 418 26.07 -3.69 6.55
N LEU A 419 25.05 -3.88 7.39
CA LEU A 419 23.89 -3.00 7.44
C LEU A 419 24.31 -1.69 8.10
N LEU A 420 25.08 -0.89 7.36
CA LEU A 420 25.30 0.52 7.66
C LEU A 420 23.97 1.23 7.55
N HIS A 421 23.82 2.30 8.32
CA HIS A 421 22.63 3.12 8.25
C HIS A 421 22.98 4.59 8.29
N GLN A 422 22.12 5.41 7.69
CA GLN A 422 22.28 6.85 7.72
C GLN A 422 20.92 7.54 7.85
N PRO A 423 20.76 8.43 8.84
CA PRO A 423 19.60 9.31 8.94
C PRO A 423 19.56 10.33 7.79
N ILE A 424 18.40 10.48 7.16
CA ILE A 424 18.15 11.46 6.09
C ILE A 424 16.80 12.14 6.28
N THR A 425 16.63 13.30 5.66
CA THR A 425 15.32 13.95 5.48
C THR A 425 14.93 14.08 4.01
N SER A 426 15.82 13.71 3.08
CA SER A 426 15.65 13.88 1.65
C SER A 426 16.40 12.81 0.84
N ILE A 427 15.80 12.37 -0.26
CA ILE A 427 16.45 11.51 -1.26
C ILE A 427 17.63 12.19 -1.95
N SER A 428 17.66 13.52 -2.01
CA SER A 428 18.77 14.27 -2.61
C SER A 428 20.08 14.02 -1.86
N GLU A 429 20.02 13.61 -0.60
CA GLU A 429 21.20 13.15 0.13
C GLU A 429 21.73 11.81 -0.40
N ILE A 430 20.82 10.88 -0.76
CA ILE A 430 21.19 9.61 -1.41
C ILE A 430 21.84 9.90 -2.77
N GLU A 431 21.20 10.76 -3.57
CA GLU A 431 21.69 11.16 -4.91
C GLU A 431 23.03 11.88 -4.89
N ARG A 432 23.28 12.66 -3.84
CA ARG A 432 24.57 13.32 -3.62
C ARG A 432 25.66 12.33 -3.21
N MET A 433 25.33 11.31 -2.43
CA MET A 433 26.29 10.38 -1.85
C MET A 433 26.59 9.16 -2.71
N LYS A 434 25.68 8.78 -3.61
CA LYS A 434 25.76 7.56 -4.41
C LYS A 434 25.90 7.89 -5.89
N SER A 435 26.88 7.27 -6.55
CA SER A 435 27.06 7.49 -7.99
C SER A 435 25.90 6.87 -8.79
N ASN A 436 25.42 7.63 -9.77
CA ASN A 436 24.33 7.27 -10.68
C ASN A 436 23.09 6.72 -9.97
N SER A 437 22.76 7.26 -8.80
CA SER A 437 21.72 6.66 -7.99
C SER A 437 20.32 7.01 -8.48
N LYS A 438 19.39 6.06 -8.36
CA LYS A 438 17.96 6.28 -8.62
C LYS A 438 17.15 5.72 -7.48
N VAL A 439 16.28 6.54 -6.88
CA VAL A 439 15.35 6.12 -5.83
C VAL A 439 14.00 5.76 -6.44
N THR A 440 13.43 4.64 -6.00
CA THR A 440 12.09 4.18 -6.34
C THR A 440 11.26 4.07 -5.07
N PHE A 441 10.19 4.86 -4.99
CA PHE A 441 9.23 4.78 -3.90
C PHE A 441 8.23 3.65 -4.10
N TYR A 442 7.84 3.05 -2.98
CA TYR A 442 6.69 2.18 -2.88
C TYR A 442 5.42 3.02 -2.74
N THR A 443 4.33 2.53 -3.29
CA THR A 443 2.98 3.09 -3.19
C THR A 443 2.94 4.58 -3.54
N ASN A 444 2.26 5.37 -2.71
CA ASN A 444 2.10 6.82 -2.82
C ASN A 444 3.06 7.58 -1.90
N TYR A 445 4.16 6.97 -1.43
CA TYR A 445 5.19 7.67 -0.66
C TYR A 445 5.97 8.65 -1.53
N THR A 446 6.44 9.73 -0.92
CA THR A 446 7.15 10.84 -1.55
C THR A 446 8.33 11.28 -0.70
N ASN A 447 9.17 12.17 -1.24
CA ASN A 447 10.29 12.74 -0.51
C ASN A 447 9.86 13.45 0.79
N ARG A 448 8.65 14.05 0.80
CA ARG A 448 8.07 14.69 1.99
C ARG A 448 7.94 13.73 3.18
N ASP A 449 7.60 12.47 2.91
CA ASP A 449 7.40 11.46 3.95
C ASP A 449 8.71 11.15 4.69
N LEU A 450 9.88 11.44 4.09
CA LEU A 450 11.17 11.29 4.77
C LEU A 450 11.42 12.33 5.88
N VAL A 451 10.65 13.42 5.89
CA VAL A 451 10.75 14.47 6.92
C VAL A 451 9.77 14.19 8.06
N VAL A 452 8.50 13.93 7.72
CA VAL A 452 7.42 13.74 8.69
C VAL A 452 6.67 12.45 8.37
N GLN A 453 6.61 11.57 9.37
CA GLN A 453 5.85 10.33 9.28
C GLN A 453 4.34 10.60 9.19
N ARG A 454 3.64 9.83 8.37
CA ARG A 454 2.18 9.85 8.33
C ARG A 454 1.61 9.30 9.63
N LYS A 455 0.49 9.86 10.08
CA LYS A 455 -0.14 9.48 11.35
C LYS A 455 -0.61 8.03 11.35
N GLU A 456 -1.10 7.57 10.21
CA GLU A 456 -1.60 6.21 9.98
C GLU A 456 -0.49 5.14 9.98
N ASP A 457 0.77 5.53 9.75
CA ASP A 457 1.92 4.63 9.77
C ASP A 457 2.62 4.60 11.13
N TYR A 458 2.27 5.51 12.04
CA TYR A 458 2.76 5.47 13.41
C TYR A 458 2.11 4.31 14.15
N ILE A 459 2.93 3.40 14.66
CA ILE A 459 2.47 2.25 15.43
C ILE A 459 3.20 2.26 16.77
N GLU A 460 2.46 2.56 17.84
CA GLU A 460 2.95 2.40 19.20
C GLU A 460 3.01 0.90 19.53
N SER A 461 4.17 0.45 19.98
CA SER A 461 4.36 -0.95 20.29
C SER A 461 3.69 -1.31 21.62
N THR A 462 2.79 -2.29 21.59
CA THR A 462 2.18 -2.84 22.82
C THR A 462 3.13 -3.77 23.59
N PHE A 463 4.25 -4.18 22.98
CA PHE A 463 5.22 -5.11 23.58
C PHE A 463 6.59 -4.45 23.75
N LYS A 464 7.12 -4.46 24.98
CA LYS A 464 8.46 -3.89 25.28
C LYS A 464 9.63 -4.45 24.45
N LYS A 465 9.44 -5.55 23.72
CA LYS A 465 10.46 -6.18 22.87
C LYS A 465 10.47 -5.65 21.43
N ASP A 466 9.39 -4.98 21.02
CA ASP A 466 9.25 -4.35 19.71
C ASP A 466 9.28 -2.83 19.91
N GLY A 467 10.03 -2.11 19.08
CA GLY A 467 10.07 -0.65 19.14
C GLY A 467 8.84 -0.02 18.48
N ASP A 468 8.54 1.22 18.82
CA ASP A 468 7.53 1.99 18.08
C ASP A 468 7.99 2.18 16.63
N ILE A 469 7.06 2.12 15.67
CA ILE A 469 7.35 2.45 14.27
C ILE A 469 7.22 3.97 14.10
N LYS A 470 8.36 4.66 14.05
CA LYS A 470 8.46 6.14 14.12
C LYS A 470 9.10 6.78 12.90
N GLY A 471 9.29 6.01 11.84
CA GLY A 471 9.98 6.51 10.66
C GLY A 471 9.91 5.55 9.49
N TYR A 472 10.66 5.90 8.46
CA TYR A 472 10.72 5.15 7.22
C TYR A 472 12.16 4.78 6.85
N ALA A 473 12.30 3.82 5.94
CA ALA A 473 13.57 3.40 5.39
C ALA A 473 13.54 3.32 3.86
N ILE A 474 14.65 3.70 3.23
CA ILE A 474 14.97 3.40 1.83
C ILE A 474 16.11 2.38 1.84
N ILE A 475 15.85 1.21 1.26
CA ILE A 475 16.80 0.10 1.27
C ILE A 475 17.58 0.00 -0.05
N PRO A 476 18.75 -0.65 -0.08
CA PRO A 476 19.41 -0.98 -1.32
C PRO A 476 18.59 -1.91 -2.21
N LYS A 477 18.71 -1.78 -3.54
CA LYS A 477 18.05 -2.68 -4.50
C LYS A 477 18.30 -4.16 -4.23
N THR A 478 19.51 -4.51 -3.80
CA THR A 478 19.87 -5.89 -3.44
C THR A 478 18.97 -6.45 -2.32
N MET A 479 18.66 -5.66 -1.29
CA MET A 479 17.73 -6.06 -0.22
C MET A 479 16.29 -6.16 -0.73
N HIS A 480 15.87 -5.23 -1.59
CA HIS A 480 14.56 -5.29 -2.22
C HIS A 480 14.41 -6.54 -3.10
N ASP A 481 15.40 -6.85 -3.94
CA ASP A 481 15.40 -8.01 -4.82
C ASP A 481 15.35 -9.32 -4.00
N ALA A 482 16.08 -9.39 -2.88
CA ALA A 482 16.03 -10.54 -1.97
C ALA A 482 14.63 -10.75 -1.37
N ALA A 483 13.92 -9.65 -1.09
CA ALA A 483 12.58 -9.64 -0.53
C ALA A 483 11.46 -9.69 -1.58
N SER A 484 11.79 -9.72 -2.87
CA SER A 484 10.84 -9.42 -3.94
C SER A 484 9.68 -10.40 -4.07
N ASN A 485 9.87 -11.63 -3.60
CA ASN A 485 8.87 -12.70 -3.63
C ASN A 485 7.91 -12.67 -2.42
N LEU A 486 8.06 -11.71 -1.51
CA LEU A 486 7.20 -11.59 -0.33
C LEU A 486 5.86 -10.94 -0.71
N PRO A 487 4.76 -11.38 -0.08
CA PRO A 487 3.41 -11.11 -0.58
C PRO A 487 2.96 -9.65 -0.46
N ASP A 488 3.46 -8.90 0.52
CA ASP A 488 3.18 -7.46 0.67
C ASP A 488 4.26 -6.71 1.44
N LEU A 489 4.30 -5.39 1.22
CA LEU A 489 5.26 -4.47 1.83
C LEU A 489 4.84 -3.99 3.23
N LYS A 490 3.63 -4.30 3.73
CA LYS A 490 3.14 -3.83 5.05
C LYS A 490 4.02 -4.34 6.18
N THR A 491 4.64 -5.51 5.98
CA THR A 491 5.49 -6.18 6.96
C THR A 491 6.98 -5.84 6.84
N HIS A 492 7.41 -5.01 5.90
CA HIS A 492 8.83 -4.70 5.74
C HIS A 492 9.26 -3.63 6.75
N ILE A 493 9.66 -4.07 7.96
CA ILE A 493 10.07 -3.20 9.07
C ILE A 493 11.52 -3.49 9.48
N LEU A 494 12.30 -2.42 9.62
CA LEU A 494 13.68 -2.43 10.14
C LEU A 494 13.71 -1.78 11.52
N TYR A 495 14.49 -2.33 12.45
CA TYR A 495 14.66 -1.77 13.78
C TYR A 495 16.08 -1.24 13.98
N LEU A 496 16.20 0.04 14.28
CA LEU A 496 17.42 0.62 14.83
C LEU A 496 17.52 0.24 16.31
N SER A 497 18.62 -0.39 16.70
CA SER A 497 18.82 -0.93 18.05
C SER A 497 20.26 -0.79 18.55
N GLU A 498 20.45 -0.67 19.86
CA GLU A 498 21.80 -0.67 20.43
C GLU A 498 22.45 -2.06 20.43
N LYS A 499 23.77 -2.13 20.16
CA LYS A 499 24.56 -3.36 20.27
C LYS A 499 24.48 -3.93 21.71
N ASN A 500 24.50 -5.26 21.80
CA ASN A 500 24.09 -6.12 22.93
C ASN A 500 24.77 -5.93 24.32
N ASP A 501 25.45 -4.81 24.62
CA ASP A 501 26.21 -4.63 25.87
C ASP A 501 25.47 -3.84 26.97
N ALA A 502 24.25 -3.34 26.73
CA ALA A 502 23.48 -2.68 27.79
C ALA A 502 22.61 -3.69 28.58
N VAL A 503 23.02 -3.94 29.83
CA VAL A 503 22.46 -4.87 30.82
C VAL A 503 21.07 -4.47 31.34
N GLU A 504 20.46 -3.36 30.87
CA GLU A 504 19.13 -2.93 31.29
C GLU A 504 18.17 -2.67 30.11
N SER A 505 17.06 -3.41 30.06
CA SER A 505 16.05 -3.38 29.00
C SER A 505 15.32 -2.06 28.82
N ASN A 506 15.41 -1.15 29.80
CA ASN A 506 14.59 0.06 29.84
C ASN A 506 15.31 1.29 29.25
N GLN A 507 16.55 1.11 28.77
CA GLN A 507 17.39 2.19 28.27
C GLN A 507 17.87 2.00 26.83
N LYS A 508 17.47 0.94 26.12
CA LYS A 508 17.92 0.70 24.73
C LYS A 508 17.14 1.58 23.75
N VAL A 509 17.85 2.27 22.85
CA VAL A 509 17.24 2.75 21.59
C VAL A 509 16.70 1.52 20.87
N LEU A 510 15.40 1.53 20.57
CA LEU A 510 14.72 0.52 19.76
C LEU A 510 13.59 1.22 19.00
N VAL A 511 13.83 1.51 17.73
CA VAL A 511 12.89 2.29 16.88
C VAL A 511 12.71 1.60 15.54
N GLY A 512 11.45 1.41 15.14
CA GLY A 512 11.04 0.78 13.89
C GLY A 512 10.93 1.77 12.74
N PHE A 513 11.34 1.32 11.56
CA PHE A 513 11.30 2.05 10.30
C PHE A 513 10.61 1.19 9.26
N LYS A 514 9.49 1.67 8.73
CA LYS A 514 8.79 1.00 7.62
C LYS A 514 9.52 1.24 6.31
N VAL A 515 9.80 0.19 5.54
CA VAL A 515 10.46 0.35 4.25
C VAL A 515 9.47 0.94 3.24
N ILE A 516 9.81 2.10 2.66
CA ILE A 516 8.95 2.84 1.73
C ILE A 516 9.55 2.99 0.32
N GLY A 517 10.71 2.38 0.07
CA GLY A 517 11.33 2.42 -1.23
C GLY A 517 12.69 1.76 -1.23
N TYR A 518 13.31 1.73 -2.41
CA TYR A 518 14.67 1.29 -2.60
C TYR A 518 15.45 2.21 -3.51
N TYR A 519 16.78 2.08 -3.51
CA TYR A 519 17.65 2.81 -4.42
C TYR A 519 18.57 1.86 -5.20
N GLU A 520 18.88 2.26 -6.44
CA GLU A 520 19.88 1.63 -7.31
C GLU A 520 21.14 2.51 -7.34
N THR A 521 22.32 1.91 -7.49
CA THR A 521 23.60 2.64 -7.59
C THR A 521 24.67 1.76 -8.24
N ASP A 522 25.69 2.40 -8.82
CA ASP A 522 26.92 1.74 -9.28
C ASP A 522 27.96 1.55 -8.17
N ASP A 523 27.71 2.13 -7.00
CA ASP A 523 28.60 2.05 -5.84
C ASP A 523 28.80 0.60 -5.37
N ARG A 524 29.95 0.36 -4.73
CA ARG A 524 30.34 -0.98 -4.26
C ARG A 524 29.71 -1.37 -2.93
N TYR A 525 29.14 -0.40 -2.21
CA TYR A 525 28.65 -0.56 -0.86
C TYR A 525 27.26 0.02 -0.69
N ASP A 526 26.48 -0.70 0.09
CA ASP A 526 25.08 -0.43 0.36
C ASP A 526 24.91 0.18 1.76
N VAL A 527 23.99 1.13 1.88
CA VAL A 527 23.62 1.81 3.12
C VAL A 527 22.10 1.76 3.22
N VAL A 528 21.57 1.42 4.38
CA VAL A 528 20.14 1.61 4.64
C VAL A 528 19.92 3.05 5.07
N TYR A 529 19.17 3.80 4.28
CA TYR A 529 18.80 5.15 4.67
C TYR A 529 17.54 5.10 5.52
N ILE A 530 17.57 5.71 6.69
CA ILE A 530 16.43 5.81 7.60
C ILE A 530 16.06 7.28 7.77
N THR A 531 14.82 7.58 8.09
CA THR A 531 14.40 8.96 8.36
C THR A 531 15.09 9.52 9.60
N TYR A 532 15.40 10.82 9.58
CA TYR A 532 15.87 11.53 10.77
C TYR A 532 14.84 11.45 11.89
N ALA A 533 13.56 11.68 11.55
CA ALA A 533 12.44 11.39 12.44
C ALA A 533 12.45 9.91 12.83
N GLY A 534 12.39 9.65 14.13
CA GLY A 534 12.54 8.32 14.72
C GLY A 534 14.00 7.98 15.04
N SER A 535 14.96 8.28 14.15
CA SER A 535 16.38 8.10 14.45
C SER A 535 16.85 9.04 15.57
N ASN A 536 16.32 10.26 15.59
CA ASN A 536 16.61 11.28 16.59
C ASN A 536 16.19 10.91 18.02
N ASP A 537 15.37 9.86 18.24
CA ASP A 537 15.09 9.32 19.58
C ASP A 537 16.38 8.91 20.33
N LYS A 538 17.46 8.61 19.59
CA LYS A 538 18.77 8.34 20.18
C LYS A 538 19.30 9.49 21.03
N TYR A 539 18.97 10.75 20.70
CA TYR A 539 19.47 11.93 21.42
C TYR A 539 18.91 12.08 22.85
N THR A 540 17.92 11.27 23.21
CA THR A 540 17.52 11.11 24.62
C THR A 540 18.67 10.59 25.48
N LYS A 541 19.61 9.83 24.89
CA LYS A 541 20.79 9.30 25.58
C LYS A 541 21.96 10.26 25.52
N GLU A 542 22.64 10.41 26.65
CA GLU A 542 23.75 11.34 26.82
C GLU A 542 24.87 11.15 25.78
N ARG A 543 25.22 9.89 25.45
CA ARG A 543 26.31 9.59 24.52
C ARG A 543 26.09 10.10 23.09
N PHE A 544 24.84 10.32 22.68
CA PHE A 544 24.49 10.78 21.33
C PHE A 544 24.25 12.30 21.27
N ARG A 545 24.17 13.00 22.40
CA ARG A 545 23.82 14.43 22.43
C ARG A 545 24.84 15.34 21.75
N ASN A 546 26.05 14.83 21.56
CA ASN A 546 27.14 15.53 20.90
C ASN A 546 27.28 15.14 19.42
N ASP A 547 26.36 14.35 18.85
CA ASP A 547 26.32 14.18 17.40
C ASP A 547 25.92 15.52 16.75
N TYR A 548 26.49 15.80 15.58
CA TYR A 548 26.30 17.05 14.88
C TYR A 548 25.57 16.89 13.54
N ILE A 549 24.92 17.96 13.12
CA ILE A 549 24.38 18.17 11.79
C ILE A 549 25.46 18.84 10.94
N ASN A 550 25.79 18.22 9.81
CA ASN A 550 26.88 18.62 8.93
C ASN A 550 26.43 19.58 7.83
N SER A 551 25.17 19.50 7.41
CA SER A 551 24.60 20.45 6.46
C SER A 551 23.09 20.57 6.61
N VAL A 552 22.57 21.75 6.28
CA VAL A 552 21.14 22.01 6.08
C VAL A 552 20.97 22.82 4.81
N THR A 553 20.20 22.26 3.88
CA THR A 553 19.80 22.91 2.64
C THR A 553 18.29 22.81 2.49
N ILE A 554 17.63 23.90 2.09
CA ILE A 554 16.19 23.95 1.84
C ILE A 554 15.98 24.46 0.42
N GLU A 555 15.22 23.71 -0.38
CA GLU A 555 14.81 24.10 -1.73
C GLU A 555 13.39 24.66 -1.70
N THR A 556 13.18 25.85 -2.27
CA THR A 556 11.87 26.51 -2.25
C THR A 556 11.01 26.13 -3.45
N LYS A 557 9.69 26.18 -3.28
CA LYS A 557 8.75 26.15 -4.42
C LYS A 557 8.92 27.39 -5.29
N LYS A 558 8.81 27.19 -6.60
CA LYS A 558 8.83 28.27 -7.59
C LYS A 558 7.67 29.25 -7.37
N ASP A 559 7.88 30.52 -7.71
CA ASP A 559 6.86 31.58 -7.76
C ASP A 559 6.05 31.75 -6.47
N THR A 560 6.60 31.25 -5.35
CA THR A 560 5.97 31.29 -4.04
C THR A 560 6.58 32.40 -3.22
N ASN A 561 5.74 33.19 -2.53
CA ASN A 561 6.24 34.15 -1.56
C ASN A 561 6.82 33.42 -0.34
N ILE A 562 8.16 33.36 -0.28
CA ILE A 562 8.89 32.69 0.80
C ILE A 562 9.13 33.58 2.03
N THR A 563 8.61 34.81 2.10
CA THR A 563 8.77 35.67 3.29
C THR A 563 8.37 34.96 4.58
N PRO A 564 7.25 34.22 4.67
CA PRO A 564 6.89 33.49 5.88
C PRO A 564 7.90 32.39 6.25
N LEU A 565 8.52 31.74 5.26
CA LEU A 565 9.61 30.77 5.50
C LEU A 565 10.85 31.47 6.05
N LEU A 566 11.23 32.63 5.49
CA LEU A 566 12.38 33.40 5.98
C LEU A 566 12.16 33.90 7.41
N GLU A 567 10.97 34.45 7.71
CA GLU A 567 10.59 34.87 9.06
C GLU A 567 10.62 33.70 10.06
N TYR A 568 10.24 32.50 9.62
CA TYR A 568 10.39 31.28 10.42
C TYR A 568 11.86 30.94 10.67
N LEU A 569 12.69 30.93 9.63
CA LEU A 569 14.12 30.62 9.76
C LEU A 569 14.87 31.63 10.62
N GLU A 570 14.50 32.92 10.57
CA GLU A 570 15.09 33.99 11.38
C GLU A 570 14.97 33.76 12.90
N GLN A 571 14.03 32.91 13.33
CA GLN A 571 13.90 32.51 14.73
C GLN A 571 15.08 31.66 15.21
N TYR A 572 15.80 31.02 14.29
CA TYR A 572 16.91 30.08 14.57
C TYR A 572 18.24 30.54 13.98
N PHE A 573 18.21 31.17 12.81
CA PHE A 573 19.37 31.49 11.98
C PHE A 573 19.34 32.96 11.57
N ALA A 574 20.45 33.69 11.68
CA ALA A 574 20.50 35.08 11.23
C ALA A 574 20.53 35.17 9.70
N PRO A 575 19.96 36.20 9.05
CA PRO A 575 20.25 36.46 7.64
C PRO A 575 21.75 36.75 7.47
N ALA A 576 22.42 36.11 6.52
CA ALA A 576 23.86 36.30 6.32
C ALA A 576 24.24 37.76 5.98
N THR A 577 23.31 38.53 5.42
CA THR A 577 23.47 39.95 5.11
C THR A 577 23.40 40.86 6.34
N ASP A 578 22.98 40.36 7.51
CA ASP A 578 22.66 41.19 8.67
C ASP A 578 22.93 40.51 10.03
N THR A 579 23.96 39.66 10.10
CA THR A 579 24.31 38.91 11.32
C THR A 579 24.61 39.83 12.52
N SER A 580 25.06 41.06 12.27
CA SER A 580 25.36 42.06 13.31
C SER A 580 24.16 42.41 14.20
N LYS A 581 22.93 42.40 13.66
CA LYS A 581 21.70 42.65 14.44
C LYS A 581 21.39 41.56 15.47
N TYR A 582 22.02 40.40 15.35
CA TYR A 582 21.75 39.22 16.18
C TYR A 582 22.89 38.93 17.16
N ALA A 583 23.98 39.69 17.11
CA ALA A 583 25.09 39.56 18.06
C ALA A 583 24.61 39.76 19.51
N GLY A 584 24.93 38.80 20.38
CA GLY A 584 24.54 38.80 21.79
C GLY A 584 23.05 38.53 22.06
N LYS A 585 22.26 38.20 21.03
CA LYS A 585 20.86 37.77 21.20
C LYS A 585 20.76 36.25 21.28
N LYS A 586 19.69 35.78 21.93
CA LYS A 586 19.31 34.37 21.94
C LYS A 586 18.25 34.09 20.87
N ASN A 587 18.36 32.94 20.21
CA ASN A 587 17.39 32.42 19.26
C ASN A 587 16.24 31.69 19.98
N ALA A 588 15.27 31.16 19.22
CA ALA A 588 14.11 30.47 19.77
C ALA A 588 14.43 29.18 20.55
N LEU A 589 15.66 28.65 20.43
CA LEU A 589 16.16 27.53 21.24
C LEU A 589 16.84 27.99 22.54
N GLY A 590 16.86 29.30 22.83
CA GLY A 590 17.58 29.87 23.97
C GLY A 590 19.10 29.87 23.82
N ARG A 591 19.61 29.64 22.60
CA ARG A 591 21.05 29.59 22.27
C ARG A 591 21.49 30.89 21.60
N ASP A 592 22.79 31.21 21.65
CA ASP A 592 23.30 32.35 20.90
C ASP A 592 23.09 32.12 19.40
N TYR A 593 22.91 33.21 18.64
CA TYR A 593 22.93 33.12 17.18
C TYR A 593 24.34 32.78 16.71
N GLU A 594 24.56 31.50 16.40
CA GLU A 594 25.83 30.94 15.92
C GLU A 594 25.82 30.68 14.41
N TYR A 595 24.63 30.61 13.81
CA TYR A 595 24.38 30.19 12.45
C TYR A 595 23.61 31.25 11.65
N CYS A 596 23.85 31.30 10.35
CA CYS A 596 23.16 32.16 9.41
C CYS A 596 22.66 31.39 8.19
N TYR A 597 21.76 32.01 7.42
CA TYR A 597 21.30 31.46 6.14
C TYR A 597 21.59 32.41 4.97
N THR A 598 21.87 31.83 3.81
CA THR A 598 21.96 32.54 2.52
C THR A 598 20.89 32.02 1.57
N VAL A 599 20.30 32.91 0.77
CA VAL A 599 19.36 32.55 -0.31
C VAL A 599 20.08 32.76 -1.65
N ARG A 600 20.15 31.72 -2.48
CA ARG A 600 20.74 31.76 -3.83
C ARG A 600 19.70 31.53 -4.89
#